data_AF-A0A494UMP9-F1
#
_entry.id   AF-A0A494UMP9-F1
#
_cell.length_a   1.000
_cell.length_b   1.000
_cell.length_c   1.000
_cell.angle_alpha   90.00
_cell.angle_beta   90.00
_cell.angle_gamma   90.00
#
_symmetry.space_group_name_H-M   'P 1'
#
loop_
_entity.id
_entity.type
_entity.pdbx_description
1 polymer ?
#
loop_
_entity_poly.entity_id
_entity_poly.type
_entity_poly.pdbx_seq_one_letter_code
_entity_poly.pdbx_strand_id
1 'polypeptide(L)'
;MQPDDEMTDALAEKIFSGTVGGVLNTPLTWKQKNMPKRAHKPVHVEAWAPLKTDLSCRLELRMRIGLDVLWEYTLMVLHPSDRTCLKRLDIRGTHLDRETGEGYLNRTHKHKWSKARGNKDVYAPNDIRHNPDPILGATLESMDEEYDRVVRDFIAECKMTIGGAYAWVPPAVPLTQPTFDGLEDYP
;
A
#
# COMPACT_ATOMS: atom_id res chain seq x y z
N MET A 1 26.95 15.01 -0.70
CA MET A 1 25.74 14.84 -1.52
C MET A 1 24.66 15.70 -0.90
N GLN A 2 24.05 16.61 -1.65
CA GLN A 2 22.79 17.20 -1.18
C GLN A 2 21.78 16.06 -1.02
N PRO A 3 21.03 16.01 0.08
CA PRO A 3 19.94 15.05 0.19
C PRO A 3 18.96 15.31 -0.96
N ASP A 4 18.53 14.24 -1.63
CA ASP A 4 17.48 14.31 -2.64
C ASP A 4 16.13 14.56 -1.93
N ASP A 5 15.99 15.74 -1.30
CA ASP A 5 14.85 16.12 -0.46
C ASP A 5 13.57 16.34 -1.30
N GLU A 6 13.70 16.60 -2.60
CA GLU A 6 12.61 16.78 -3.53
C GLU A 6 12.58 15.66 -4.58
N MET A 7 11.42 15.01 -4.72
CA MET A 7 11.23 14.01 -5.75
C MET A 7 11.03 14.65 -7.13
N THR A 8 11.74 14.16 -8.14
CA THR A 8 11.64 14.60 -9.54
C THR A 8 11.30 13.43 -10.46
N ASP A 9 10.78 13.71 -11.66
CA ASP A 9 10.50 12.68 -12.67
C ASP A 9 11.73 11.84 -13.02
N ALA A 10 12.87 12.51 -13.22
CA ALA A 10 14.14 11.85 -13.54
C ALA A 10 14.62 10.94 -12.40
N LEU A 11 14.47 11.38 -11.14
CA LEU A 11 14.84 10.57 -9.98
C LEU A 11 13.91 9.35 -9.82
N ALA A 12 12.59 9.56 -9.92
CA ALA A 12 11.62 8.47 -9.85
C ALA A 12 11.85 7.45 -10.98
N GLU A 13 12.02 7.91 -12.21
CA GLU A 13 12.33 7.04 -13.35
C GLU A 13 13.62 6.27 -13.13
N LYS A 14 14.69 6.92 -12.64
CA LYS A 14 15.95 6.26 -12.31
C LYS A 14 15.76 5.16 -11.27
N ILE A 15 15.03 5.42 -10.18
CA ILE A 15 14.72 4.44 -9.12
C ILE A 15 14.00 3.22 -9.71
N PHE A 16 12.97 3.43 -10.54
CA PHE A 16 12.13 2.34 -11.06
C PHE A 16 12.62 1.77 -12.40
N SER A 17 13.74 2.25 -12.94
CA SER A 17 14.34 1.74 -14.19
C SER A 17 14.98 0.35 -14.03
N GLY A 18 15.24 -0.07 -12.79
CA GLY A 18 16.04 -1.26 -12.47
C GLY A 18 17.55 -1.05 -12.52
N THR A 19 18.03 0.17 -12.80
CA THR A 19 19.46 0.50 -12.73
C THR A 19 19.93 0.83 -11.33
N VAL A 20 19.01 1.29 -10.47
CA VAL A 20 19.24 1.52 -9.05
C VAL A 20 18.73 0.30 -8.30
N GLY A 21 19.58 -0.33 -7.50
CA GLY A 21 19.14 -1.39 -6.61
C GLY A 21 18.15 -0.85 -5.59
N GLY A 22 17.08 -1.60 -5.35
CA GLY A 22 16.14 -1.37 -4.27
C GLY A 22 15.81 -2.68 -3.58
N VAL A 23 15.69 -2.64 -2.26
CA VAL A 23 15.48 -3.84 -1.44
C VAL A 23 14.44 -3.60 -0.35
N LEU A 24 13.42 -4.47 -0.32
CA LEU A 24 12.57 -4.67 0.84
C LEU A 24 13.22 -5.73 1.74
N ASN A 25 13.71 -5.31 2.90
CA ASN A 25 14.45 -6.18 3.83
C ASN A 25 13.76 -6.35 5.18
N THR A 26 12.78 -5.51 5.49
CA THR A 26 12.12 -5.50 6.79
C THR A 26 10.67 -5.94 6.64
N PRO A 27 10.15 -6.76 7.55
CA PRO A 27 8.73 -7.09 7.58
C PRO A 27 7.83 -5.85 7.63
N LEU A 28 6.61 -5.99 7.11
CA LEU A 28 5.58 -4.97 7.26
C LEU A 28 5.18 -4.83 8.73
N THR A 29 5.06 -3.59 9.19
CA THR A 29 4.50 -3.27 10.50
C THR A 29 3.07 -2.79 10.34
N TRP A 30 2.12 -3.51 10.95
CA TRP A 30 0.70 -3.21 10.87
C TRP A 30 0.25 -2.22 11.94
N LYS A 31 -0.71 -1.36 11.58
CA LYS A 31 -1.43 -0.47 12.48
C LYS A 31 -2.85 -0.28 11.99
N GLN A 32 -3.79 -0.35 12.90
CA GLN A 32 -5.14 0.12 12.61
C GLN A 32 -5.19 1.63 12.57
N LYS A 33 -5.81 2.15 11.51
CA LYS A 33 -6.16 3.55 11.38
C LYS A 33 -7.67 3.70 11.34
N ASN A 34 -8.12 4.86 11.78
CA ASN A 34 -9.55 5.15 11.93
C ASN A 34 -10.28 4.13 12.82
N MET A 35 -9.80 3.87 14.05
CA MET A 35 -10.78 3.51 15.10
C MET A 35 -11.81 4.64 15.11
N PRO A 36 -13.10 4.35 14.88
CA PRO A 36 -14.03 5.36 14.41
C PRO A 36 -14.20 6.45 15.47
N LYS A 37 -13.70 7.66 15.19
CA LYS A 37 -14.19 8.89 15.85
C LYS A 37 -15.57 9.31 15.31
N ARG A 38 -16.00 8.71 14.19
CA ARG A 38 -17.27 8.99 13.48
C ARG A 38 -17.81 7.69 12.85
N ALA A 39 -19.11 7.44 12.99
CA ALA A 39 -19.77 6.16 12.67
C ALA A 39 -19.69 5.69 11.20
N HIS A 40 -19.34 6.57 10.25
CA HIS A 40 -19.44 6.30 8.81
C HIS A 40 -18.09 6.27 8.07
N LYS A 41 -16.95 6.21 8.78
CA LYS A 41 -15.65 6.10 8.13
C LYS A 41 -15.20 4.65 8.10
N PRO A 42 -14.86 4.09 6.92
CA PRO A 42 -14.34 2.74 6.83
C PRO A 42 -13.06 2.62 7.65
N VAL A 43 -13.06 1.60 8.52
CA VAL A 43 -11.90 1.22 9.32
C VAL A 43 -10.94 0.50 8.40
N HIS A 44 -9.66 0.84 8.48
CA HIS A 44 -8.65 0.19 7.66
C HIS A 44 -7.43 -0.15 8.50
N VAL A 45 -6.74 -1.21 8.10
CA VAL A 45 -5.39 -1.50 8.59
C VAL A 45 -4.39 -1.00 7.55
N GLU A 46 -3.35 -0.34 8.02
CA GLU A 46 -2.22 0.05 7.19
C GLU A 46 -0.98 -0.72 7.65
N ALA A 47 -0.22 -1.23 6.70
CA ALA A 47 1.11 -1.76 6.92
C ALA A 47 2.14 -0.84 6.27
N TRP A 48 3.33 -0.72 6.86
CA TRP A 48 4.45 -0.05 6.21
C TRP A 48 5.77 -0.80 6.42
N ALA A 49 6.68 -0.63 5.47
CA ALA A 49 8.07 -1.03 5.60
C ALA A 49 8.98 -0.07 4.81
N PRO A 50 10.17 0.28 5.35
CA PRO A 50 11.15 1.03 4.58
C PRO A 50 11.69 0.22 3.39
N LEU A 51 11.77 0.88 2.25
CA LEU A 51 12.47 0.42 1.06
C LEU A 51 13.82 1.13 1.00
N LYS A 52 14.90 0.36 1.05
CA LYS A 52 16.25 0.89 0.87
C LYS A 52 16.56 0.93 -0.61
N THR A 53 17.09 2.04 -1.09
CA THR A 53 17.65 2.15 -2.44
C THR A 53 19.16 2.29 -2.34
N ASP A 54 19.88 2.04 -3.43
CA ASP A 54 21.32 2.31 -3.53
C ASP A 54 21.63 3.82 -3.57
N LEU A 55 20.60 4.66 -3.69
CA LEU A 55 20.69 6.10 -3.54
C LEU A 55 20.52 6.50 -2.07
N SER A 56 20.82 7.76 -1.77
CA SER A 56 20.58 8.33 -0.43
C SER A 56 19.09 8.42 -0.08
N CYS A 57 18.21 8.30 -1.07
CA CYS A 57 16.75 8.33 -0.92
C CYS A 57 16.24 7.05 -0.25
N ARG A 58 15.43 7.23 0.81
CA ARG A 58 14.66 6.16 1.45
C ARG A 58 13.22 6.26 0.97
N LEU A 59 12.65 5.12 0.60
CA LEU A 59 11.25 5.03 0.22
C LEU A 59 10.47 4.25 1.28
N GLU A 60 9.15 4.32 1.23
CA GLU A 60 8.27 3.56 2.10
C GLU A 60 7.32 2.72 1.23
N LEU A 61 7.31 1.41 1.44
CA LEU A 61 6.20 0.57 1.00
C LEU A 61 5.07 0.74 2.00
N ARG A 62 3.86 1.01 1.51
CA ARG A 62 2.64 1.04 2.31
C ARG A 62 1.58 0.15 1.69
N MET A 63 0.90 -0.62 2.53
CA MET A 63 -0.28 -1.40 2.17
C MET A 63 -1.47 -0.90 2.97
N ARG A 64 -2.64 -0.81 2.36
CA ARG A 64 -3.90 -0.43 3.02
C ARG A 64 -4.99 -1.44 2.67
N ILE A 65 -5.66 -1.98 3.69
CA ILE A 65 -6.79 -2.90 3.55
C ILE A 65 -7.99 -2.30 4.29
N GLY A 66 -9.12 -2.14 3.60
CA GLY A 66 -10.39 -1.78 4.22
C GLY A 66 -10.99 -2.99 4.93
N LEU A 67 -11.37 -2.85 6.20
CA LEU A 67 -11.90 -3.97 7.00
C LEU A 67 -13.36 -4.34 6.65
N ASP A 68 -14.02 -3.50 5.87
CA ASP A 68 -15.34 -3.72 5.28
C ASP A 68 -15.26 -4.53 3.97
N VAL A 69 -14.17 -4.37 3.21
CA VAL A 69 -13.96 -5.01 1.91
C VAL A 69 -12.53 -5.54 1.83
N LEU A 70 -12.26 -6.68 2.49
CA LEU A 70 -10.90 -7.21 2.65
C LEU A 70 -10.24 -7.63 1.32
N TRP A 71 -11.03 -7.98 0.31
CA TRP A 71 -10.52 -8.33 -1.01
C TRP A 71 -10.17 -7.11 -1.89
N GLU A 72 -10.49 -5.89 -1.45
CA GLU A 72 -10.08 -4.63 -2.08
C GLU A 72 -8.99 -3.97 -1.22
N TYR A 73 -7.83 -3.73 -1.82
CA TYR A 73 -6.68 -3.17 -1.09
C TYR A 73 -5.72 -2.44 -2.02
N THR A 74 -4.90 -1.57 -1.43
CA THR A 74 -3.98 -0.71 -2.15
C THR A 74 -2.56 -0.89 -1.65
N LEU A 75 -1.60 -0.96 -2.57
CA LEU A 75 -0.17 -0.89 -2.32
C LEU A 75 0.40 0.41 -2.90
N MET A 76 1.33 1.03 -2.18
CA MET A 76 1.94 2.30 -2.54
C MET A 76 3.43 2.29 -2.24
N VAL A 77 4.24 2.83 -3.14
CA VAL A 77 5.60 3.27 -2.83
C VAL A 77 5.57 4.79 -2.66
N LEU A 78 5.93 5.25 -1.48
CA LEU A 78 5.89 6.65 -1.09
C LEU A 78 7.31 7.20 -0.93
N HIS A 79 7.49 8.46 -1.32
CA HIS A 79 8.59 9.27 -0.84
C HIS A 79 8.22 9.85 0.53
N PRO A 80 8.95 9.56 1.62
CA PRO A 80 8.49 9.81 2.98
C PRO A 80 8.45 11.29 3.36
N SER A 81 9.34 12.12 2.80
CA SER A 81 9.48 13.54 3.16
C SER A 81 8.25 14.37 2.76
N ASP A 82 7.75 14.16 1.55
CA ASP A 82 6.60 14.88 0.97
C ASP A 82 5.33 14.01 0.89
N ARG A 83 5.43 12.71 1.24
CA ARG A 83 4.38 11.71 1.11
C ARG A 83 3.87 11.55 -0.32
N THR A 84 4.69 11.88 -1.31
CA THR A 84 4.36 11.70 -2.72
C THR A 84 4.28 10.21 -3.04
N CYS A 85 3.15 9.78 -3.59
CA CYS A 85 2.96 8.40 -4.03
C CYS A 85 3.58 8.22 -5.42
N LEU A 86 4.68 7.46 -5.51
CA LEU A 86 5.45 7.27 -6.74
C LEU A 86 4.92 6.14 -7.61
N LYS A 87 4.45 5.08 -6.95
CA LYS A 87 3.81 3.92 -7.55
C LYS A 87 2.62 3.53 -6.70
N ARG A 88 1.49 3.24 -7.33
CA ARG A 88 0.30 2.73 -6.66
C ARG A 88 -0.23 1.53 -7.43
N LEU A 89 -0.72 0.54 -6.70
CA LEU A 89 -1.46 -0.60 -7.21
C LEU A 89 -2.74 -0.71 -6.40
N ASP A 90 -3.89 -0.63 -7.06
CA ASP A 90 -5.19 -0.90 -6.47
C ASP A 90 -5.66 -2.27 -6.94
N ILE A 91 -5.86 -3.19 -6.01
CA ILE A 91 -6.40 -4.53 -6.26
C ILE A 91 -7.91 -4.47 -6.13
N ARG A 92 -8.62 -4.89 -7.18
CA ARG A 92 -10.10 -4.81 -7.23
C ARG A 92 -10.63 -3.42 -6.89
N GLY A 93 -9.86 -2.38 -7.20
CA GLY A 93 -10.20 -1.02 -6.82
C GLY A 93 -11.55 -0.58 -7.41
N THR A 94 -12.40 -0.02 -6.55
CA THR A 94 -13.64 0.61 -6.96
C THR A 94 -13.60 2.10 -6.60
N HIS A 95 -13.27 2.93 -7.58
CA HIS A 95 -13.26 4.38 -7.39
C HIS A 95 -13.35 5.14 -8.71
N LEU A 96 -13.78 6.40 -8.60
CA LEU A 96 -13.70 7.36 -9.68
C LEU A 96 -12.31 7.99 -9.68
N ASP A 97 -11.59 7.88 -10.78
CA ASP A 97 -10.41 8.70 -11.01
C ASP A 97 -10.86 10.17 -11.12
N ARG A 98 -10.41 10.99 -10.19
CA ARG A 98 -10.83 12.40 -10.14
C ARG A 98 -10.21 13.24 -11.25
N GLU A 99 -9.12 12.78 -11.84
CA GLU A 99 -8.35 13.51 -12.84
C GLU A 99 -8.80 13.15 -14.26
N THR A 100 -9.12 11.89 -14.53
CA THR A 100 -9.59 11.42 -15.85
C THR A 100 -11.11 11.29 -15.93
N GLY A 101 -11.79 11.15 -14.78
CA GLY A 101 -13.21 10.84 -14.71
C GLY A 101 -13.55 9.38 -15.03
N GLU A 102 -12.56 8.51 -15.23
CA GLU A 102 -12.79 7.08 -15.46
C GLU A 102 -13.27 6.41 -14.17
N GLY A 103 -14.35 5.62 -14.29
CA GLY A 103 -14.81 4.76 -13.20
C GLY A 103 -14.08 3.41 -13.22
N TYR A 104 -13.34 3.11 -12.17
CA TYR A 104 -12.86 1.77 -11.88
C TYR A 104 -13.91 1.06 -11.03
N LEU A 105 -14.39 -0.09 -11.51
CA LEU A 105 -15.38 -0.92 -10.83
C LEU A 105 -14.80 -2.33 -10.69
N ASN A 106 -14.35 -2.71 -9.50
CA ASN A 106 -13.69 -3.98 -9.21
C ASN A 106 -12.53 -4.29 -10.17
N ARG A 107 -11.77 -3.26 -10.56
CA ARG A 107 -10.69 -3.39 -11.55
C ARG A 107 -9.34 -3.18 -10.90
N THR A 108 -8.45 -4.14 -11.09
CA THR A 108 -7.05 -3.97 -10.69
C THR A 108 -6.32 -3.07 -11.67
N HIS A 109 -5.66 -2.03 -11.16
CA HIS A 109 -4.95 -1.05 -11.96
C HIS A 109 -3.77 -0.46 -11.18
N LYS A 110 -2.81 0.09 -11.92
CA LYS A 110 -1.62 0.74 -11.39
C LYS A 110 -1.61 2.20 -11.78
N HIS A 111 -1.09 3.05 -10.90
CA HIS A 111 -0.75 4.43 -11.21
C HIS A 111 0.76 4.59 -11.25
N LYS A 112 1.26 5.26 -12.29
CA LYS A 112 2.63 5.78 -12.34
C LYS A 112 2.58 7.28 -12.04
N TRP A 113 3.35 7.70 -11.04
CA TRP A 113 3.51 9.11 -10.75
C TRP A 113 4.36 9.81 -11.79
N SER A 114 4.00 11.05 -12.10
CA SER A 114 4.91 12.04 -12.66
C SER A 114 4.63 13.42 -12.09
N LYS A 115 5.65 14.24 -11.92
CA LYS A 115 5.55 15.64 -11.47
C LYS A 115 4.67 16.45 -12.43
N ALA A 116 4.76 16.20 -13.73
CA ALA A 116 3.98 16.93 -14.74
C ALA A 116 2.50 16.53 -14.80
N ARG A 117 2.17 15.25 -14.54
CA ARG A 117 0.80 14.73 -14.73
C ARG A 117 0.13 14.22 -13.47
N GLY A 118 0.82 14.15 -12.33
CA GLY A 118 0.30 13.53 -11.12
C GLY A 118 0.17 12.01 -11.27
N ASN A 119 -1.02 11.46 -10.96
CA ASN A 119 -1.30 10.02 -10.99
C ASN A 119 -2.13 9.58 -12.21
N LYS A 120 -2.21 10.42 -13.25
CA LYS A 120 -3.01 10.20 -14.48
C LYS A 120 -2.58 8.99 -15.31
N ASP A 121 -1.35 8.52 -15.15
CA ASP A 121 -0.88 7.37 -15.93
C ASP A 121 -1.38 6.08 -15.30
N VAL A 122 -2.58 5.66 -15.71
CA VAL A 122 -3.24 4.44 -15.24
C VAL A 122 -3.12 3.31 -16.26
N TYR A 123 -2.81 2.10 -15.79
CA TYR A 123 -2.72 0.91 -16.64
C TYR A 123 -3.13 -0.36 -15.91
N ALA A 124 -3.62 -1.35 -16.65
CA ALA A 124 -3.90 -2.68 -16.11
C ALA A 124 -2.59 -3.49 -15.97
N PRO A 125 -2.30 -4.07 -14.80
CA PRO A 125 -1.15 -4.96 -14.65
C PRO A 125 -1.41 -6.33 -15.27
N ASN A 126 -0.37 -6.92 -15.88
CA ASN A 126 -0.36 -8.31 -16.36
C ASN A 126 0.59 -9.21 -15.54
N ASP A 127 1.19 -8.65 -14.50
CA ASP A 127 2.29 -9.19 -13.71
C ASP A 127 1.94 -9.35 -12.22
N ILE A 128 0.69 -9.05 -11.84
CA ILE A 128 0.19 -9.16 -10.47
C ILE A 128 -0.75 -10.37 -10.35
N ARG A 129 -0.32 -11.39 -9.61
CA ARG A 129 -1.05 -12.66 -9.48
C ARG A 129 -2.10 -12.60 -8.37
N HIS A 130 -3.36 -12.56 -8.75
CA HIS A 130 -4.51 -12.50 -7.86
C HIS A 130 -5.76 -13.01 -8.60
N ASN A 131 -6.77 -13.51 -7.86
CA ASN A 131 -8.06 -13.87 -8.48
C ASN A 131 -8.80 -12.58 -8.82
N PRO A 132 -9.16 -12.22 -10.06
CA PRO A 132 -9.73 -10.90 -10.39
C PRO A 132 -11.11 -10.64 -9.76
N ASP A 133 -11.87 -11.67 -9.39
CA ASP A 133 -13.25 -11.54 -8.94
C ASP A 133 -13.37 -11.14 -7.46
N PRO A 134 -14.45 -10.43 -7.07
CA PRO A 134 -14.79 -10.20 -5.65
C PRO A 134 -14.92 -11.52 -4.87
N ILE A 135 -14.39 -11.55 -3.65
CA ILE A 135 -14.37 -12.77 -2.82
C ILE A 135 -15.39 -12.63 -1.70
N LEU A 136 -16.53 -13.30 -1.84
CA LEU A 136 -17.57 -13.30 -0.80
C LEU A 136 -17.07 -13.99 0.47
N GLY A 137 -17.34 -13.37 1.62
CA GLY A 137 -16.93 -13.91 2.93
C GLY A 137 -15.41 -13.90 3.17
N ALA A 138 -14.66 -13.10 2.42
CA ALA A 138 -13.22 -12.93 2.65
C ALA A 138 -12.94 -12.58 4.11
N THR A 139 -11.94 -13.21 4.69
CA THR A 139 -11.34 -12.89 6.00
C THR A 139 -9.89 -12.48 5.79
N LEU A 140 -9.25 -11.88 6.80
CA LEU A 140 -7.82 -11.56 6.71
C LEU A 140 -6.98 -12.83 6.53
N GLU A 141 -7.38 -13.92 7.19
CA GLU A 141 -6.73 -15.23 7.09
C GLU A 141 -6.90 -15.83 5.70
N SER A 142 -8.11 -15.79 5.10
CA SER A 142 -8.33 -16.35 3.76
C SER A 142 -7.59 -15.59 2.66
N MET A 143 -7.24 -14.33 2.92
CA MET A 143 -6.55 -13.45 1.96
C MET A 143 -5.02 -13.42 2.17
N ASP A 144 -4.49 -14.00 3.25
CA ASP A 144 -3.11 -13.83 3.68
C ASP A 144 -2.08 -14.21 2.60
N GLU A 145 -2.29 -15.36 1.95
CA GLU A 145 -1.44 -15.82 0.86
C GLU A 145 -1.49 -14.90 -0.37
N GLU A 146 -2.65 -14.30 -0.66
CA GLU A 146 -2.76 -13.33 -1.75
C GLU A 146 -2.02 -12.04 -1.40
N TYR A 147 -2.16 -11.55 -0.17
CA TYR A 147 -1.48 -10.35 0.28
C TYR A 147 0.05 -10.47 0.18
N ASP A 148 0.65 -11.56 0.68
CA ASP A 148 2.10 -11.77 0.56
C ASP A 148 2.52 -11.85 -0.91
N ARG A 149 1.80 -12.65 -1.71
CA ARG A 149 2.10 -12.83 -3.13
C ARG A 149 2.06 -11.51 -3.89
N VAL A 150 1.02 -10.71 -3.67
CA VAL A 150 0.86 -9.42 -4.36
C VAL A 150 1.90 -8.41 -3.90
N VAL A 151 2.30 -8.40 -2.62
CA VAL A 151 3.43 -7.58 -2.16
C VAL A 151 4.71 -7.94 -2.91
N ARG A 152 5.02 -9.23 -3.05
CA ARG A 152 6.20 -9.69 -3.78
C ARG A 152 6.15 -9.32 -5.26
N ASP A 153 5.00 -9.52 -5.91
CA ASP A 153 4.79 -9.17 -7.32
C ASP A 153 4.92 -7.65 -7.54
N PHE A 154 4.39 -6.84 -6.62
CA PHE A 154 4.50 -5.38 -6.69
C PHE A 154 5.93 -4.88 -6.50
N ILE A 155 6.70 -5.47 -5.58
CA ILE A 155 8.13 -5.15 -5.41
C ILE A 155 8.94 -5.49 -6.66
N ALA A 156 8.67 -6.65 -7.26
CA ALA A 156 9.31 -7.05 -8.52
C ALA A 156 8.95 -6.10 -9.67
N GLU A 157 7.70 -5.61 -9.75
CA GLU A 157 7.31 -4.61 -10.74
C GLU A 157 8.05 -3.29 -10.55
N CYS A 158 8.23 -2.86 -9.29
CA CYS A 158 9.03 -1.68 -8.95
C CYS A 158 10.53 -1.84 -9.28
N LYS A 159 10.93 -2.97 -9.89
CA LYS A 159 12.32 -3.33 -10.19
C LYS A 159 13.21 -3.38 -8.95
N MET A 160 12.59 -3.74 -7.82
CA MET A 160 13.24 -3.93 -6.54
C MET A 160 13.24 -5.41 -6.17
N THR A 161 14.00 -5.76 -5.14
CA THR A 161 14.19 -7.14 -4.70
C THR A 161 13.65 -7.34 -3.29
N ILE A 162 13.22 -8.57 -3.00
CA ILE A 162 12.97 -9.02 -1.63
C ILE A 162 14.29 -9.55 -1.08
N GLY A 163 14.83 -8.92 -0.04
CA GLY A 163 16.07 -9.35 0.57
C GLY A 163 15.85 -10.44 1.63
N GLY A 164 16.93 -11.16 1.97
CA GLY A 164 16.84 -12.37 2.82
C GLY A 164 16.35 -12.15 4.26
N ALA A 165 16.35 -10.91 4.74
CA ALA A 165 15.81 -10.57 6.06
C ALA A 165 14.29 -10.31 6.05
N TYR A 166 13.67 -10.20 4.86
CA TYR A 166 12.24 -9.99 4.76
C TYR A 166 11.49 -11.28 5.10
N ALA A 167 10.56 -11.15 6.04
CA ALA A 167 9.56 -12.16 6.35
C ALA A 167 8.17 -11.54 6.21
N TRP A 168 7.24 -12.30 5.64
CA TRP A 168 5.83 -11.93 5.65
C TRP A 168 5.30 -11.93 7.08
N VAL A 169 4.49 -10.93 7.40
CA VAL A 169 3.75 -10.85 8.66
C VAL A 169 2.29 -10.61 8.29
N PRO A 170 1.37 -11.52 8.64
CA PRO A 170 -0.05 -11.39 8.34
C PRO A 170 -0.64 -10.10 8.91
N PRO A 171 -1.66 -9.52 8.25
CA PRO A 171 -2.42 -8.42 8.82
C PRO A 171 -3.06 -8.83 10.15
N ALA A 172 -2.68 -8.15 11.21
CA ALA A 172 -3.35 -8.24 12.51
C ALA A 172 -4.36 -7.10 12.64
N VAL A 173 -5.60 -7.41 13.01
CA VAL A 173 -6.50 -6.41 13.59
C VAL A 173 -6.00 -6.16 15.00
N PRO A 174 -5.59 -4.94 15.39
CA PRO A 174 -5.32 -4.64 16.77
C PRO A 174 -6.55 -5.00 17.59
N LEU A 175 -6.35 -5.78 18.66
CA LEU A 175 -7.34 -5.94 19.70
C LEU A 175 -7.81 -4.53 20.08
N THR A 176 -9.09 -4.24 19.89
CA THR A 176 -9.71 -3.11 20.60
C THR A 176 -9.43 -3.37 22.06
N GLN A 177 -8.55 -2.59 22.68
CA GLN A 177 -8.54 -2.51 24.13
C GLN A 177 -9.98 -2.15 24.52
N PRO A 178 -10.66 -2.93 25.37
CA PRO A 178 -11.94 -2.51 25.89
C PRO A 178 -11.71 -1.12 26.49
N THR A 179 -12.44 -0.13 25.98
CA THR A 179 -12.63 1.10 26.73
C THR A 179 -13.24 0.66 28.05
N PHE A 180 -12.51 0.85 29.15
CA PHE A 180 -13.10 0.81 30.48
C PHE A 180 -14.10 1.96 30.56
N ASP A 181 -15.31 1.74 30.04
CA ASP A 181 -16.44 2.60 30.32
C ASP A 181 -16.90 2.31 31.74
N GLY A 182 -16.72 3.29 32.62
CA GLY A 182 -17.50 3.43 33.85
C GLY A 182 -17.01 2.65 35.06
N LEU A 183 -16.03 3.23 35.76
CA LEU A 183 -15.84 3.03 37.19
C LEU A 183 -16.35 4.30 37.92
N GLU A 184 -17.65 4.57 37.84
CA GLU A 184 -18.39 5.60 38.60
C GLU A 184 -19.86 5.14 38.62
N ASP A 185 -20.62 4.94 39.69
CA ASP A 185 -20.47 5.03 41.15
C ASP A 185 -21.38 3.94 41.74
N TYR A 186 -20.96 3.23 42.79
CA TYR A 186 -21.86 2.42 43.62
C TYR A 186 -22.42 3.33 44.74
N PRO A 187 -23.72 3.20 45.12
CA PRO A 187 -24.33 4.02 46.16
C PRO A 187 -23.72 3.80 47.55
#